data_AF-A0A2N4XV63-F1
#
_entry.id   AF-A0A2N4XV63-F1
#
_cell.length_a   1.000
_cell.length_b   1.000
_cell.length_c   1.000
_cell.angle_alpha   90.00
_cell.angle_beta   90.00
_cell.angle_gamma   90.00
#
_symmetry.space_group_name_H-M   'P 1'
#
loop_
_entity.id
_entity.type
_entity.pdbx_description
1 polymer ?
#
loop_
_entity_poly.entity_id
_entity_poly.type
_entity_poly.pdbx_seq_one_letter_code
_entity_poly.pdbx_strand_id
1 'polypeptide(L)'
;MVAPQPPAKYQKLGRAEGQACGALGMVATAYYAIPMGLNSRVERAYATALESVPGATSLINVEIQEQWTWAVLATARCTTVTGDAIKENKE
;
A
#
# COMPACT_ATOMS: atom_id res chain seq x y z
N MET A 1 -4.84 -6.64 14.49
CA MET A 1 -4.74 -7.71 13.47
C MET A 1 -3.27 -8.09 13.37
N VAL A 2 -2.92 -9.37 13.37
CA VAL A 2 -1.53 -9.85 13.20
C VAL A 2 -1.36 -10.21 11.73
N ALA A 3 -0.25 -9.80 11.11
CA ALA A 3 0.02 -10.15 9.72
C ALA A 3 0.14 -11.68 9.56
N PRO A 4 -0.34 -12.27 8.45
CA PRO A 4 -0.17 -13.69 8.20
C PRO A 4 1.31 -14.06 8.15
N GLN A 5 1.62 -15.29 8.57
CA GLN A 5 2.98 -15.80 8.50
C GLN A 5 3.41 -15.99 7.03
N PRO A 6 4.72 -15.82 6.73
CA PRO A 6 5.26 -16.16 5.41
C PRO A 6 4.97 -17.62 5.02
N PRO A 7 4.92 -17.94 3.70
CA PRO A 7 4.84 -19.31 3.23
C PRO A 7 6.00 -20.16 3.74
N ALA A 8 5.80 -21.49 3.85
CA ALA A 8 6.85 -22.40 4.32
C ALA A 8 8.03 -22.52 3.33
N LYS A 9 7.77 -22.37 2.03
CA LYS A 9 8.77 -22.45 0.96
C LYS A 9 8.60 -21.29 -0.01
N TYR A 10 9.61 -20.42 -0.07
CA TYR A 10 9.61 -19.28 -0.98
C TYR A 10 11.04 -18.94 -1.44
N GLN A 11 11.12 -18.26 -2.58
CA GLN A 11 12.33 -17.62 -3.07
C GLN A 11 12.20 -16.11 -2.90
N LYS A 12 13.20 -15.47 -2.30
CA LYS A 12 13.29 -14.01 -2.23
C LYS A 12 13.76 -13.47 -3.58
N LEU A 13 13.01 -12.53 -4.14
CA LEU A 13 13.27 -11.93 -5.46
C LEU A 13 13.93 -10.54 -5.38
N GLY A 14 13.79 -9.84 -4.26
CA GLY A 14 14.40 -8.53 -4.07
C GLY A 14 13.60 -7.63 -3.14
N ARG A 15 14.00 -6.36 -3.04
CA ARG A 15 13.24 -5.32 -2.35
C ARG A 15 12.18 -4.76 -3.31
N ALA A 16 10.95 -4.65 -2.83
CA ALA A 16 9.81 -4.10 -3.53
C ALA A 16 9.37 -2.80 -2.88
N GLU A 17 8.91 -1.85 -3.69
CA GLU A 17 8.41 -0.55 -3.25
C GLU A 17 7.29 -0.07 -4.18
N GLY A 18 6.22 0.45 -3.59
CA GLY A 18 5.10 1.03 -4.31
C GLY A 18 4.41 2.10 -3.50
N GLN A 19 3.88 3.11 -4.20
CA GLN A 19 3.20 4.24 -3.57
C GLN A 19 1.84 4.47 -4.23
N ALA A 20 0.84 4.78 -3.41
CA ALA A 20 -0.43 5.29 -3.88
C ALA A 20 -0.99 6.35 -2.94
N CYS A 21 -1.58 7.39 -3.54
CA CYS A 21 -2.18 8.50 -2.81
C CYS A 21 -3.70 8.47 -2.91
N GLY A 22 -4.35 8.96 -1.87
CA GLY A 22 -5.76 9.31 -1.88
C GLY A 22 -6.00 10.61 -1.14
N ALA A 23 -7.16 11.21 -1.35
CA ALA A 23 -7.54 12.47 -0.74
C ALA A 23 -8.92 12.39 -0.11
N LEU A 24 -9.12 13.23 0.90
CA LEU A 24 -10.39 13.52 1.52
C LEU A 24 -10.67 15.00 1.27
N GLY A 25 -11.59 15.29 0.35
CA GLY A 25 -12.05 16.65 0.10
C GLY A 25 -13.25 16.99 0.98
N MET A 26 -13.33 18.22 1.49
CA MET A 26 -14.55 18.72 2.13
C MET A 26 -15.65 19.00 1.09
N VAL A 27 -16.87 18.54 1.38
CA VAL A 27 -18.10 19.04 0.76
C VAL A 27 -18.64 20.15 1.67
N ALA A 28 -19.51 21.03 1.18
CA ALA A 28 -19.95 22.29 1.82
C ALA A 28 -20.51 22.22 3.27
N THR A 29 -20.51 21.07 3.93
CA THR A 29 -20.81 20.91 5.36
C THR A 29 -19.72 20.08 6.04
N ALA A 30 -19.43 20.35 7.31
CA ALA A 30 -18.33 19.77 8.09
C ALA A 30 -18.31 18.23 8.21
N TYR A 31 -19.35 17.53 7.76
CA TYR A 31 -19.51 16.08 7.91
C TYR A 31 -19.61 15.33 6.59
N TYR A 32 -19.65 16.03 5.45
CA TYR A 32 -19.62 15.39 4.13
C TYR A 32 -18.23 15.53 3.55
N ALA A 33 -17.57 14.40 3.33
CA ALA A 33 -16.28 14.33 2.68
C ALA A 33 -16.32 13.28 1.57
N ILE A 34 -15.69 13.58 0.44
CA ILE A 34 -15.58 12.64 -0.67
C ILE A 34 -14.20 11.98 -0.60
N PRO A 35 -14.12 10.67 -0.28
CA PRO A 35 -12.86 9.94 -0.34
C PRO A 35 -12.52 9.63 -1.80
N MET A 36 -11.43 10.21 -2.30
CA MET A 36 -10.90 9.95 -3.63
C MET A 36 -9.71 9.00 -3.51
N GLY A 37 -9.95 7.70 -3.74
CA GLY A 37 -8.90 6.68 -3.67
C GLY A 37 -8.24 6.52 -2.29
N LEU A 38 -8.79 7.15 -1.25
CA LEU A 38 -8.24 7.14 0.09
C LEU A 38 -8.38 5.77 0.74
N ASN A 39 -9.53 5.12 0.61
CA ASN A 39 -9.78 3.85 1.29
C ASN A 39 -8.98 2.70 0.68
N SER A 40 -8.78 2.72 -0.65
CA SER A 40 -8.01 1.70 -1.38
C SER A 40 -6.52 2.02 -1.53
N ARG A 41 -6.02 3.04 -0.83
CA ARG A 41 -4.63 3.52 -1.01
C ARG A 41 -3.60 2.47 -0.62
N VAL A 42 -3.87 1.69 0.44
CA VAL A 42 -2.93 0.67 0.92
C VAL A 42 -2.87 -0.49 -0.05
N GLU A 43 -4.03 -0.97 -0.52
CA GLU A 43 -4.13 -2.05 -1.50
C GLU A 43 -3.48 -1.66 -2.82
N ARG A 44 -3.68 -0.42 -3.28
CA ARG A 44 -3.02 0.09 -4.51
C ARG A 44 -1.52 0.20 -4.33
N ALA A 45 -1.04 0.74 -3.20
CA ALA A 45 0.39 0.84 -2.92
C ALA A 45 1.05 -0.54 -2.84
N TYR A 46 0.37 -1.52 -2.22
CA TYR A 46 0.82 -2.91 -2.17
C TYR A 46 0.85 -3.57 -3.56
N ALA A 47 -0.19 -3.35 -4.39
CA ALA A 47 -0.23 -3.84 -5.77
C ALA A 47 0.93 -3.25 -6.59
N THR A 48 1.15 -1.93 -6.51
CA THR A 48 2.29 -1.27 -7.16
C THR A 48 3.63 -1.82 -6.69
N ALA A 49 3.78 -2.12 -5.39
CA ALA A 49 4.99 -2.73 -4.86
C ALA A 49 5.22 -4.15 -5.39
N LEU A 50 4.17 -4.97 -5.49
CA LEU A 50 4.27 -6.30 -6.10
C LEU A 50 4.65 -6.22 -7.58
N GLU A 51 4.00 -5.32 -8.33
CA GLU A 51 4.27 -5.12 -9.75
C GLU A 51 5.68 -4.59 -10.02
N SER A 52 6.32 -3.95 -9.03
CA SER A 52 7.70 -3.47 -9.14
C SER A 52 8.74 -4.60 -9.23
N VAL A 53 8.37 -5.84 -8.87
CA VAL A 53 9.26 -7.01 -8.92
C VAL A 53 8.62 -8.13 -9.76
N PRO A 54 9.08 -8.33 -11.01
CA PRO A 54 8.52 -9.35 -11.90
C PRO A 54 8.57 -10.77 -11.29
N GLY A 55 7.42 -11.45 -11.31
CA GLY A 55 7.29 -12.82 -10.79
C GLY A 55 7.10 -12.92 -9.28
N ALA A 56 7.01 -11.80 -8.56
CA ALA A 56 6.63 -11.78 -7.15
C ALA A 56 5.16 -12.18 -6.97
N THR A 57 4.88 -12.98 -5.95
CA THR A 57 3.53 -13.42 -5.58
C THR A 57 3.04 -12.75 -4.30
N SER A 58 3.97 -12.37 -3.42
CA SER A 58 3.67 -11.73 -2.13
C SER A 58 4.87 -10.96 -1.60
N LEU A 59 4.62 -10.12 -0.59
CA LEU A 59 5.65 -9.40 0.15
C LEU A 59 5.75 -9.94 1.58
N ILE A 60 6.96 -10.03 2.10
CA ILE A 60 7.25 -10.25 3.53
C ILE A 60 8.03 -9.06 4.10
N ASN A 61 8.17 -8.98 5.42
CA ASN A 61 8.85 -7.85 6.09
C ASN A 61 8.29 -6.51 5.60
N VAL A 62 6.96 -6.43 5.52
CA VAL A 62 6.25 -5.28 4.95
C VAL A 62 6.32 -4.11 5.93
N GLU A 63 6.70 -2.96 5.42
CA GLU A 63 6.66 -1.68 6.11
C GLU A 63 5.74 -0.73 5.36
N ILE A 64 4.84 -0.08 6.10
CA ILE A 64 3.88 0.89 5.56
C ILE A 64 4.23 2.26 6.15
N GLN A 65 4.54 3.21 5.27
CA GLN A 65 4.77 4.59 5.62
C GLN A 65 3.66 5.47 5.05
N GLU A 66 3.18 6.43 5.84
CA GLU A 66 2.17 7.40 5.38
C GLU A 66 2.73 8.82 5.43
N GLN A 67 2.56 9.54 4.32
CA GLN A 67 2.81 10.98 4.22
C GLN A 67 1.48 11.72 4.13
N TRP A 68 1.33 12.70 5.01
CA TRP A 68 0.09 13.45 5.16
C TRP A 68 0.31 14.88 4.67
N THR A 69 -0.54 15.32 3.76
CA THR A 69 -0.54 16.68 3.24
C THR A 69 -1.89 17.30 3.54
N TRP A 70 -1.87 18.49 4.14
CA TRP A 70 -3.08 19.23 4.47
C TRP A 70 -3.14 20.49 3.60
N ALA A 71 -4.32 20.75 3.06
CA ALA A 71 -4.69 21.97 2.37
C ALA A 71 -6.00 22.48 3.00
N VAL A 72 -6.32 23.76 2.81
CA VAL A 72 -7.47 24.42 3.45
C VAL A 72 -8.79 23.66 3.25
N LEU A 73 -8.97 23.00 2.10
CA LEU A 73 -10.21 22.28 1.75
C LEU A 73 -10.05 20.77 1.61
N ALA A 74 -8.85 20.22 1.79
CA ALA A 74 -8.60 18.80 1.54
C ALA A 74 -7.40 18.27 2.34
N THR A 75 -7.46 17.01 2.72
CA THR A 75 -6.29 16.27 3.21
C THR A 75 -5.92 15.17 2.20
N ALA A 76 -4.67 15.10 1.79
CA ALA A 76 -4.15 13.99 1.01
C ALA A 76 -3.29 13.08 1.90
N ARG A 77 -3.35 11.78 1.63
CA ARG A 77 -2.48 10.77 2.23
C ARG A 77 -1.86 9.95 1.12
N CYS A 78 -0.54 9.97 1.07
CA CYS A 78 0.25 9.08 0.24
C CYS A 78 0.78 7.95 1.10
N THR A 79 0.47 6.71 0.72
CA THR A 79 0.95 5.51 1.40
C THR A 79 2.03 4.89 0.55
N THR A 80 3.21 4.71 1.13
CA THR A 80 4.30 3.94 0.56
C THR A 80 4.36 2.59 1.25
N VAL A 81 4.32 1.51 0.48
CA VAL A 81 4.49 0.15 0.95
C VAL A 81 5.85 -0.34 0.46
N THR A 82 6.67 -0.83 1.37
CA THR A 82 7.93 -1.48 1.04
C THR A 82 7.95 -2.89 1.62
N GLY A 83 8.60 -3.83 0.95
CA GLY A 83 8.66 -5.21 1.40
C GLY A 83 9.76 -6.00 0.72
N ASP A 84 10.06 -7.18 1.23
CA ASP A 84 10.84 -8.17 0.48
C ASP A 84 9.88 -8.95 -0.41
N ALA A 85 10.04 -8.82 -1.73
CA ALA A 85 9.29 -9.59 -2.70
C ALA A 85 9.70 -11.05 -2.65
N ILE A 86 8.71 -11.93 -2.62
CA ILE A 86 8.90 -13.37 -2.64
C ILE A 86 8.06 -14.01 -3.74
N LYS A 87 8.54 -15.15 -4.22
CA LYS A 87 7.78 -16.10 -5.03
C LYS A 87 7.53 -17.34 -4.21
N GLU A 88 6.28 -17.67 -4.00
CA GLU A 88 5.89 -18.91 -3.34
C GLU A 88 6.17 -20.11 -4.27
N ASN A 89 6.87 -21.11 -3.74
CA ASN A 89 7.06 -22.39 -4.44
C ASN A 89 5.99 -23.35 -3.95
N LYS A 90 4.92 -23.50 -4.74
CA LYS A 90 3.90 -24.52 -4.50
C LYS A 90 4.50 -25.88 -4.89
N GLU A 91 4.77 -26.71 -3.90
CA GLU A 91 5.00 -28.16 -4.10
C GLU A 91 3.69 -28.89 -4.37
#